data_AF-A0A7X8M0A0-F1
#
_entry.id   AF-A0A7X8M0A0-F1
#
_cell.length_a   1.000
_cell.length_b   1.000
_cell.length_c   1.000
_cell.angle_alpha   90.00
_cell.angle_beta   90.00
_cell.angle_gamma   90.00
#
_symmetry.space_group_name_H-M   'P 1'
#
loop_
_entity.id
_entity.type
_entity.pdbx_description
1 polymer ?
#
loop_
_entity_poly.entity_id
_entity_poly.type
_entity_poly.pdbx_seq_one_letter_code
_entity_poly.pdbx_strand_id
1 'polypeptide(L)' 'MTALKIIAFTLLLIGSLINYGAKLIVKRLNLFEKIDADEAEELTGEEFEQYKMTKAIAKVKVVGVLIMLPGAFLIFYAFR' A
#
# COMPACT_ATOMS: atom_id res chain seq x y z
N MET A 1 8.85 20.86 18.40
CA MET A 1 8.86 20.94 16.93
C MET A 1 9.68 19.82 16.27
N THR A 2 10.93 19.57 16.67
CA THR A 2 11.80 18.56 16.02
C THR A 2 11.24 17.13 16.02
N ALA A 3 10.64 16.69 17.13
CA ALA A 3 10.03 15.36 17.22
C ALA A 3 8.90 15.15 16.19
N LEU A 4 8.02 16.14 16.00
CA LEU A 4 6.93 16.07 15.00
C LEU A 4 7.48 15.99 13.57
N LYS A 5 8.57 16.72 13.28
CA LYS A 5 9.23 16.66 11.97
C LYS A 5 9.80 15.27 11.71
N ILE A 6 10.46 14.66 12.70
CA ILE A 6 10.99 13.30 12.60
C ILE A 6 9.84 12.32 12.33
N ILE A 7 8.76 12.37 13.12
CA ILE A 7 7.59 11.49 12.95
C ILE A 7 6.98 11.66 11.56
N ALA A 8 6.86 12.89 11.06
CA ALA A 8 6.32 13.18 9.73
C ALA A 8 7.14 12.49 8.63
N PHE A 9 8.46 12.64 8.66
CA PHE A 9 9.35 11.96 7.70
C PHE A 9 9.32 10.45 7.84
N THR A 10 9.28 9.92 9.07
CA THR A 10 9.20 8.47 9.29
C THR A 10 7.93 7.87 8.68
N LEU A 11 6.77 8.49 8.88
CA LEU A 11 5.51 8.04 8.30
C LEU A 11 5.52 8.07 6.77
N LEU A 12 6.05 9.15 6.18
CA LEU A 12 6.20 9.28 4.73
C LEU A 12 7.14 8.21 4.16
N LEU A 13 8.28 7.98 4.81
CA LEU A 13 9.25 6.97 4.38
C LEU A 13 8.65 5.56 4.45
N ILE A 14 8.04 5.19 5.57
CA ILE A 14 7.43 3.85 5.74
C ILE A 14 6.32 3.62 4.71
N GLY A 15 5.38 4.57 4.58
CA GLY A 15 4.30 4.42 3.64
C GLY A 15 4.77 4.41 2.18
N SER A 16 5.85 5.14 1.85
CA SER A 16 6.50 5.06 0.54
C SER A 16 7.12 3.68 0.30
N LEU A 17 7.87 3.13 1.27
CA LEU A 17 8.46 1.79 1.17
C LEU A 17 7.39 0.72 0.94
N ILE A 18 6.23 0.82 1.60
CA ILE A 18 5.09 -0.08 1.40
C ILE A 18 4.52 0.08 -0.01
N ASN A 19 4.34 1.31 -0.50
CA ASN A 19 3.80 1.59 -1.83
C ASN A 19 4.70 1.08 -2.98
N TYR A 20 5.99 1.41 -2.93
CA TYR A 20 6.96 0.98 -3.95
C TYR A 20 7.28 -0.52 -3.82
N GLY A 21 7.29 -1.03 -2.59
CA GLY A 21 7.51 -2.44 -2.29
C GLY A 21 6.29 -3.34 -2.46
N ALA A 22 5.12 -2.81 -2.81
CA ALA A 22 3.84 -3.55 -2.78
C ALA A 22 3.88 -4.88 -3.55
N LYS A 23 4.48 -4.92 -4.74
CA LYS A 23 4.63 -6.15 -5.54
C LYS A 23 5.46 -7.21 -4.82
N LEU A 24 6.55 -6.81 -4.15
CA LEU A 24 7.40 -7.71 -3.38
C LEU A 24 6.68 -8.22 -2.13
N ILE A 25 5.95 -7.34 -1.43
CA ILE A 25 5.16 -7.69 -0.24
C ILE A 25 4.09 -8.72 -0.60
N VAL A 26 3.30 -8.46 -1.65
CA VAL A 26 2.25 -9.38 -2.11
C VAL A 26 2.82 -10.75 -2.49
N LYS A 27 3.95 -10.78 -3.22
CA LYS A 27 4.60 -12.03 -3.61
C LYS A 27 5.19 -12.79 -2.43
N ARG A 28 5.89 -12.12 -1.51
CA ARG A 28 6.54 -12.80 -0.37
C ARG A 28 5.55 -13.38 0.62
N LEU A 29 4.39 -12.75 0.75
CA LEU A 29 3.35 -13.15 1.71
C LEU A 29 2.18 -13.90 1.04
N ASN A 30 2.29 -14.20 -0.26
CA ASN A 30 1.23 -14.80 -1.08
C ASN A 30 -0.15 -14.16 -0.87
N LEU A 31 -0.20 -12.83 -0.77
CA LEU A 31 -1.44 -12.11 -0.46
C LEU A 31 -2.48 -12.22 -1.57
N PHE A 32 -2.05 -12.51 -2.79
CA PHE A 32 -2.93 -12.71 -3.93
C PHE A 32 -3.82 -13.96 -3.77
N GLU A 33 -3.37 -15.00 -3.08
CA GLU A 33 -4.17 -16.22 -2.83
C GLU A 33 -5.39 -15.92 -1.95
N LYS A 34 -5.28 -14.91 -1.07
CA LYS A 34 -6.30 -14.49 -0.09
C LYS A 34 -7.24 -13.41 -0.62
N ILE A 35 -7.20 -13.12 -1.92
CA ILE A 35 -8.10 -12.15 -2.54
C ILE A 35 -9.37 -12.86 -2.99
N ASP A 36 -10.49 -12.45 -2.41
CA ASP A 36 -11.81 -12.69 -2.98
C ASP A 36 -11.96 -11.85 -4.26
N ALA A 37 -12.44 -12.49 -5.32
CA ALA A 37 -12.51 -11.94 -6.68
C ALA A 37 -13.90 -12.19 -7.29
N ASP A 38 -14.94 -12.08 -6.46
CA ASP A 38 -16.34 -12.33 -6.84
C ASP A 38 -16.79 -11.37 -7.96
N GLU A 39 -16.20 -10.17 -8.05
CA GLU A 39 -16.47 -9.22 -9.14
C GLU A 39 -15.83 -9.61 -10.49
N ALA A 40 -15.02 -10.67 -10.52
CA ALA A 40 -14.27 -11.12 -11.69
C ALA A 40 -14.52 -12.60 -12.03
N GLU A 41 -15.71 -13.12 -11.68
CA GLU A 41 -16.12 -14.51 -11.93
C GLU A 41 -16.02 -14.94 -13.41
N GLU A 42 -16.10 -13.99 -14.35
CA GLU A 42 -15.98 -14.25 -15.79
C GLU A 42 -14.52 -14.48 -16.24
N LEU A 43 -13.53 -14.08 -15.44
CA LEU A 43 -12.11 -14.29 -15.74
C LEU A 43 -11.72 -15.74 -15.41
N THR A 44 -10.89 -16.34 -16.27
CA THR A 44 -10.42 -17.73 -16.07
C THR A 44 -8.92 -17.85 -16.31
N GLY A 45 -8.32 -18.90 -15.76
CA GLY A 45 -6.91 -19.22 -15.98
C GLY A 45 -5.95 -18.09 -15.57
N GLU A 46 -5.05 -17.71 -16.47
CA GLU A 46 -4.01 -16.72 -16.20
C GLU A 46 -4.55 -15.32 -15.92
N GLU A 47 -5.65 -14.93 -16.57
CA GLU A 47 -6.25 -13.60 -16.41
C GLU A 47 -6.81 -13.41 -14.99
N PHE A 48 -7.41 -14.47 -14.43
CA PHE A 48 -7.92 -14.47 -13.06
C PHE A 48 -6.79 -14.33 -12.03
N GLU A 49 -5.68 -15.03 -12.22
CA GLU A 49 -4.51 -14.92 -11.34
C GLU A 49 -3.83 -13.54 -11.42
N GLN A 50 -3.74 -12.97 -12.63
CA GLN A 50 -3.24 -11.61 -12.80
C GLN A 50 -4.14 -10.57 -12.14
N TYR A 51 -5.46 -10.76 -12.23
CA TYR A 51 -6.43 -9.92 -11.55
C TYR A 51 -6.23 -9.95 -10.03
N LYS A 52 -6.18 -11.14 -9.43
CA LYS A 52 -5.95 -11.31 -7.97
C LYS A 52 -4.63 -10.68 -7.53
N MET A 53 -3.55 -10.88 -8.29
CA MET A 53 -2.26 -10.25 -8.03
C MET A 53 -2.37 -8.72 -8.06
N THR A 54 -3.05 -8.16 -9.06
CA THR A 54 -3.22 -6.71 -9.20
C THR A 54 -4.07 -6.13 -8.08
N LYS A 55 -5.18 -6.78 -7.73
CA LYS A 55 -6.07 -6.38 -6.63
C LYS A 55 -5.35 -6.44 -5.28
N ALA A 56 -4.52 -7.47 -5.04
CA ALA A 56 -3.68 -7.53 -3.84
C ALA A 56 -2.67 -6.38 -3.78
N ILE A 57 -1.99 -6.08 -4.90
CA ILE A 57 -1.04 -4.96 -4.96
C ILE A 57 -1.74 -3.64 -4.67
N ALA A 58 -2.91 -3.42 -5.26
CA ALA A 58 -3.72 -2.24 -5.00
C ALA A 58 -4.08 -2.11 -3.51
N LYS A 59 -4.54 -3.19 -2.85
CA LYS A 59 -4.81 -3.18 -1.40
C LYS A 59 -3.58 -2.79 -0.57
N VAL A 60 -2.41 -3.37 -0.86
CA VAL A 60 -1.16 -3.02 -0.15
C VAL A 60 -0.77 -1.56 -0.38
N LYS A 61 -0.94 -1.04 -1.60
CA LYS A 61 -0.70 0.38 -1.90
C LYS A 61 -1.62 1.31 -1.13
N VAL A 62 -2.90 0.97 -1.02
CA VAL A 62 -3.86 1.74 -0.21
C VAL A 62 -3.40 1.83 1.24
N VAL A 63 -2.93 0.72 1.84
CA VAL A 63 -2.35 0.72 3.19
C VAL A 63 -1.13 1.66 3.27
N GLY A 64 -0.24 1.59 2.28
CA GLY A 64 0.91 2.50 2.19
C GLY A 64 0.49 3.97 2.17
N VAL A 65 -0.50 4.33 1.35
CA VAL A 65 -1.06 5.69 1.28
C VAL A 65 -1.68 6.12 2.61
N LEU A 66 -2.46 5.26 3.26
CA LEU A 66 -3.08 5.56 4.57
C LEU A 66 -2.03 5.85 5.65
N ILE A 67 -0.85 5.23 5.58
CA ILE A 67 0.28 5.52 6.48
C ILE A 67 0.96 6.85 6.09
N MET A 68 1.07 7.17 4.79
CA MET A 68 1.67 8.43 4.33
C MET A 68 0.84 9.66 4.67
N LEU A 69 -0.50 9.57 4.58
CA LEU A 69 -1.42 10.69 4.79
C LEU A 69 -1.20 11.46 6.10
N PRO A 70 -1.13 10.81 7.29
CA PRO A 70 -0.84 11.52 8.53
C PRO A 70 0.56 12.14 8.54
N GLY A 71 1.55 11.50 7.91
CA GLY A 71 2.89 12.08 7.73
C GLY A 71 2.86 13.35 6.89
N ALA A 72 2.11 13.36 5.79
CA ALA A 72 1.91 14.53 4.94
C ALA A 72 1.24 15.67 5.71
N PHE A 73 0.15 15.37 6.45
CA PHE A 73 -0.53 16.36 7.28
C PHE A 73 0.39 16.95 8.36
N LEU A 74 1.22 16.11 8.99
CA LEU A 74 2.21 16.56 9.97
C LEU A 74 3.29 17.45 9.36
N ILE A 75 3.69 17.25 8.10
CA ILE A 75 4.60 18.20 7.42
C ILE A 75 3.95 19.57 7.33
N PHE A 76 2.71 19.66 6.84
CA PHE A 76 2.01 20.95 6.73
C PHE A 76 1.83 21.63 8.08
N TYR A 77 1.62 20.87 9.15
CA TYR A 77 1.49 21.40 10.50
C TYR A 77 2.84 21.83 11.11
N ALA A 78 3.87 21.00 11.01
CA ALA A 78 5.15 21.20 11.70
C ALA A 78 6.11 22.17 10.97
N PHE A 79 5.83 22.50 9.71
CA PHE A 79 6.60 23.44 8.89
C PHE A 79 5.82 24.69 8.48
N ARG A 80 4.64 24.91 9.05
CA ARG A 80 3.95 26.20 9.01
C ARG A 80 4.72 27.24 9.82
#